data_AF-A0A2T2NMJ2-F1
#
_entry.id   AF-A0A2T2NMJ2-F1
#
_cell.length_a   1.000
_cell.length_b   1.000
_cell.length_c   1.000
_cell.angle_alpha   90.00
_cell.angle_beta   90.00
_cell.angle_gamma   90.00
#
_symmetry.space_group_name_H-M   'P 1'
#
loop_
_entity.id
_entity.type
_entity.pdbx_description
1 polymer ?
#
loop_
_entity_poly.entity_id
_entity_poly.type
_entity_poly.pdbx_seq_one_letter_code
_entity_poly.pdbx_strand_id
1 'polypeptide(L)'
;MSFSSTPLFQQFWSTSVAEISFSRPFLLQAILSIGGLHIDHLRRKDGNPDQYTTKIAVHWGAAVQLATPKLATIDADSCDALFIFAMLTCVHAFAVGPQPGNFLLFSDGGLETEWPIFFYGLKSVAEASFHLGMTKPDRPLAFMYGIREVKLETSPPDELVTSWGTALCQVYQLIGTYSTEDEQTVYTEVLGQLRASFAIVFGNSGTARRADSQAVFAWLYRAPEDFLKHLQAKEDLALTLYAHFVVLLKQTEADVRLCLTMTYYGPL
;
A
#
# COMPACT_ATOMS: atom_id res chain seq x y z
N MET A 1 1.62 12.17 -13.21
CA MET A 1 1.02 11.02 -12.50
C MET A 1 0.22 11.60 -11.33
N SER A 2 -1.08 11.35 -11.23
CA SER A 2 -1.91 11.88 -10.14
C SER A 2 -2.54 10.73 -9.38
N PHE A 3 -2.20 10.61 -8.09
CA PHE A 3 -2.65 9.52 -7.22
C PHE A 3 -3.87 9.90 -6.36
N SER A 4 -4.56 10.99 -6.68
CA SER A 4 -5.70 11.48 -5.88
C SER A 4 -6.58 12.46 -6.68
N SER A 5 -7.85 12.60 -6.28
CA SER A 5 -8.72 13.70 -6.72
C SER A 5 -8.45 15.03 -6.00
N THR A 6 -7.62 15.02 -4.95
CA THR A 6 -7.28 16.21 -4.20
C THR A 6 -6.19 16.99 -4.93
N PRO A 7 -6.42 18.27 -5.32
CA PRO A 7 -5.46 19.06 -6.09
C PRO A 7 -4.03 19.08 -5.51
N LEU A 8 -3.92 19.09 -4.18
CA LEU A 8 -2.63 19.03 -3.46
C LEU A 8 -1.84 17.75 -3.76
N PHE A 9 -2.49 16.59 -3.71
CA PHE A 9 -1.84 15.31 -4.03
C PHE A 9 -1.49 15.23 -5.53
N GLN A 10 -2.32 15.80 -6.41
CA GLN A 10 -2.01 15.84 -7.85
C GLN A 10 -0.74 16.65 -8.12
N GLN A 11 -0.67 17.86 -7.56
CA GLN A 11 0.49 18.75 -7.69
C GLN A 11 1.74 18.12 -7.08
N PHE A 12 1.59 17.50 -5.91
CA PHE A 12 2.68 16.79 -5.25
C PHE A 12 3.29 15.71 -6.15
N TRP A 13 2.48 14.82 -6.70
CA TRP A 13 2.96 13.72 -7.53
C TRP A 13 3.40 14.15 -8.94
N SER A 14 2.80 15.20 -9.50
CA SER A 14 3.17 15.69 -10.84
C SER A 14 4.41 16.58 -10.83
N THR A 15 4.64 17.32 -9.75
CA THR A 15 5.65 18.38 -9.69
C THR A 15 6.66 18.12 -8.58
N SER A 16 6.23 18.11 -7.32
CA SER A 16 7.16 18.04 -6.17
C SER A 16 7.99 16.76 -6.16
N VAL A 17 7.37 15.60 -6.42
CA VAL A 17 8.08 14.32 -6.48
C VAL A 17 9.11 14.30 -7.62
N ALA A 18 8.79 14.89 -8.77
CA ALA A 18 9.72 15.01 -9.87
C ALA A 18 10.92 15.92 -9.51
N GLU A 19 10.67 17.10 -8.93
CA GLU A 19 11.71 18.01 -8.46
C GLU A 19 12.64 17.37 -7.43
N ILE A 20 12.08 16.70 -6.41
CA ILE A 20 12.85 15.97 -5.41
C ILE A 20 13.69 14.87 -6.06
N SER A 21 13.14 14.16 -7.05
CA SER A 21 13.84 13.05 -7.72
C SER A 21 15.11 13.48 -8.44
N PHE A 22 15.16 14.69 -9.02
CA PHE A 22 16.37 15.21 -9.67
C PHE A 22 17.54 15.39 -8.70
N SER A 23 17.26 15.63 -7.42
CA SER A 23 18.28 15.75 -6.36
C SER A 23 18.55 14.43 -5.64
N ARG A 24 17.78 13.38 -5.92
CA ARG A 24 17.80 12.09 -5.21
C ARG A 24 17.83 10.93 -6.21
N PRO A 25 19.02 10.42 -6.58
CA PRO A 25 19.17 9.44 -7.65
C PRO A 25 18.28 8.19 -7.51
N PHE A 26 18.10 7.66 -6.30
CA PHE A 26 17.25 6.48 -6.07
C PHE A 26 15.78 6.72 -6.44
N LEU A 27 15.24 7.93 -6.19
CA LEU A 27 13.88 8.29 -6.58
C LEU A 27 13.73 8.38 -8.09
N LEU A 28 14.69 9.01 -8.76
CA LEU A 28 14.68 9.11 -10.22
C LEU A 28 14.65 7.72 -10.87
N GLN A 29 15.50 6.81 -10.38
CA GLN A 29 15.54 5.42 -10.86
C GLN A 29 14.20 4.69 -10.63
N ALA A 30 13.56 4.89 -9.47
CA ALA A 30 12.24 4.31 -9.17
C ALA A 30 11.15 4.83 -10.11
N ILE A 31 11.10 6.15 -10.34
CA ILE A 31 10.13 6.80 -11.23
C ILE A 31 10.31 6.31 -12.66
N LEU A 32 11.55 6.18 -13.14
CA LEU A 32 11.84 5.65 -14.48
C LEU A 32 11.39 4.19 -14.63
N SER A 33 11.62 3.35 -13.62
CA SER A 33 11.12 1.97 -13.62
C SER A 33 9.61 1.91 -13.73
N ILE A 34 8.89 2.67 -12.90
CA ILE A 34 7.42 2.73 -12.90
C ILE A 34 6.89 3.29 -14.23
N GLY A 35 7.53 4.33 -14.76
CA GLY A 35 7.20 4.86 -16.09
C GLY A 35 7.38 3.81 -17.20
N GLY A 36 8.45 3.01 -17.12
CA GLY A 36 8.68 1.89 -18.03
C GLY A 36 7.59 0.81 -17.92
N LEU A 37 7.21 0.41 -16.70
CA LEU A 37 6.10 -0.53 -16.46
C LEU A 37 4.78 -0.01 -17.05
N HIS A 38 4.53 1.28 -16.89
CA HIS A 38 3.33 1.90 -17.44
C HIS A 38 3.31 1.87 -18.97
N ILE A 39 4.41 2.26 -19.61
CA ILE A 39 4.55 2.22 -21.07
C ILE A 39 4.38 0.78 -21.58
N ASP A 40 5.00 -0.19 -20.92
CA ASP A 40 4.88 -1.61 -21.26
C ASP A 40 3.42 -2.10 -21.17
N HIS A 41 2.69 -1.69 -20.13
CA HIS A 41 1.27 -2.01 -19.98
C HIS A 41 0.42 -1.45 -21.14
N LEU A 42 0.61 -0.17 -21.50
CA LEU A 42 -0.12 0.46 -22.60
C LEU A 42 0.17 -0.24 -23.94
N ARG A 43 1.44 -0.53 -24.22
CA ARG A 43 1.84 -1.19 -25.48
C ARG A 43 1.34 -2.63 -25.58
N ARG A 44 1.32 -3.38 -24.48
CA ARG A 44 0.67 -4.71 -24.43
C ARG A 44 -0.82 -4.63 -24.78
N LYS A 45 -1.52 -3.61 -24.30
CA LYS A 45 -2.94 -3.38 -24.63
C LYS A 45 -3.15 -3.07 -26.11
N ASP A 46 -2.20 -2.39 -26.74
CA ASP A 46 -2.21 -2.07 -28.17
C ASP A 46 -1.69 -3.22 -29.07
N GLY A 47 -1.38 -4.39 -28.49
CA GLY A 47 -0.94 -5.57 -29.23
C GLY A 47 0.54 -5.56 -29.66
N ASN A 48 1.35 -4.63 -29.13
CA ASN A 48 2.77 -4.51 -29.44
C ASN A 48 3.63 -4.68 -28.16
N PRO A 49 3.86 -5.91 -27.67
CA PRO A 49 4.66 -6.11 -26.47
C PRO A 49 6.11 -5.67 -26.71
N ASP A 50 6.54 -4.65 -25.98
CA ASP A 50 7.88 -4.07 -26.11
C ASP A 50 8.90 -4.77 -25.22
N GLN A 51 10.20 -4.65 -25.54
CA GLN A 51 11.30 -5.30 -24.82
C GLN A 51 11.91 -4.41 -23.71
N TYR A 52 11.10 -3.62 -23.01
CA TYR A 52 11.63 -2.73 -21.96
C TYR A 52 11.87 -3.41 -20.61
N THR A 53 11.48 -4.68 -20.44
CA THR A 53 11.60 -5.43 -19.18
C THR A 53 13.00 -5.36 -18.58
N THR A 54 14.05 -5.51 -19.40
CA THR A 54 15.44 -5.39 -18.93
C THR A 54 15.76 -3.99 -18.40
N LYS A 55 15.31 -2.93 -19.08
CA LYS A 55 15.56 -1.55 -18.65
C LYS A 55 14.79 -1.21 -17.37
N ILE A 56 13.55 -1.68 -17.26
CA ILE A 56 12.72 -1.55 -16.06
C ILE A 56 13.46 -2.20 -14.88
N ALA A 57 13.89 -3.45 -15.03
CA ALA A 57 14.62 -4.17 -13.98
C ALA A 57 15.94 -3.50 -13.59
N VAL A 58 16.70 -2.97 -14.55
CA VAL A 58 17.94 -2.22 -14.27
C VAL A 58 17.68 -0.96 -13.45
N HIS A 59 16.67 -0.16 -13.84
CA HIS A 59 16.28 1.03 -13.08
C HIS A 59 15.78 0.67 -11.69
N TRP A 60 14.95 -0.37 -11.55
CA TRP A 60 14.46 -0.83 -10.25
C TRP A 60 15.60 -1.29 -9.33
N GLY A 61 16.50 -2.15 -9.85
CA GLY A 61 17.65 -2.63 -9.10
C GLY A 61 18.56 -1.51 -8.63
N ALA A 62 18.83 -0.52 -9.49
CA ALA A 62 19.60 0.66 -9.11
C ALA A 62 18.89 1.50 -8.03
N ALA A 63 17.57 1.67 -8.13
CA ALA A 63 16.79 2.41 -7.15
C ALA A 63 16.89 1.79 -5.75
N VAL A 64 16.68 0.47 -5.66
CA VAL A 64 16.80 -0.28 -4.40
C VAL A 64 18.23 -0.19 -3.84
N GLN A 65 19.25 -0.49 -4.65
CA GLN A 65 20.66 -0.45 -4.22
C GLN A 65 21.07 0.92 -3.67
N LEU A 66 20.61 2.02 -4.29
CA LEU A 66 20.93 3.38 -3.86
C LEU A 66 20.14 3.82 -2.61
N ALA A 67 18.94 3.28 -2.40
CA ALA A 67 18.10 3.60 -1.25
C ALA A 67 18.49 2.81 0.01
N THR A 68 18.84 1.51 -0.12
CA THR A 68 19.16 0.62 1.01
C THR A 68 20.14 1.22 2.04
N PRO A 69 21.32 1.76 1.66
CA PRO A 69 22.26 2.31 2.64
C PRO A 69 21.71 3.55 3.36
N LYS A 70 20.78 4.29 2.74
CA LYS A 70 20.17 5.49 3.33
C LYS A 70 19.11 5.14 4.38
N LEU A 71 18.53 3.95 4.32
CA LEU A 71 17.58 3.47 5.33
C LEU A 71 18.25 3.23 6.70
N ALA A 72 19.57 3.01 6.74
CA ALA A 72 20.31 2.84 7.99
C ALA A 72 20.50 4.15 8.77
N THR A 73 20.37 5.31 8.10
CA THR A 73 20.63 6.63 8.68
C THR A 73 19.53 7.61 8.27
N ILE A 74 18.30 7.35 8.72
CA ILE A 74 17.16 8.23 8.43
C ILE A 74 17.30 9.52 9.24
N ASP A 75 17.30 10.65 8.54
CA ASP A 75 17.36 12.00 9.12
C ASP A 75 16.30 12.91 8.49
N ALA A 76 16.17 14.14 9.00
CA ALA A 76 15.14 15.07 8.53
C ALA A 76 15.31 15.50 7.05
N ASP A 77 16.52 15.37 6.47
CA ASP A 77 16.79 15.69 5.07
C ASP A 77 16.36 14.54 4.13
N SER A 78 16.68 13.30 4.52
CA SER A 78 16.42 12.10 3.73
C SER A 78 15.02 11.54 3.93
N CYS A 79 14.35 11.81 5.06
CA CYS A 79 13.08 11.20 5.44
C CYS A 79 11.98 11.40 4.38
N ASP A 80 11.79 12.62 3.86
CA ASP A 80 10.76 12.87 2.84
C ASP A 80 11.01 12.06 1.57
N ALA A 81 12.27 12.00 1.11
CA ALA A 81 12.65 11.26 -0.09
C ALA A 81 12.53 9.74 0.12
N LEU A 82 12.90 9.23 1.30
CA LEU A 82 12.77 7.81 1.64
C LEU A 82 11.30 7.39 1.79
N PHE A 83 10.45 8.26 2.34
CA PHE A 83 9.02 8.00 2.43
C PHE A 83 8.37 7.95 1.05
N ILE A 84 8.73 8.86 0.14
CA ILE A 84 8.31 8.81 -1.26
C ILE A 84 8.75 7.51 -1.92
N PHE A 85 10.01 7.11 -1.72
CA PHE A 85 10.53 5.88 -2.29
C PHE A 85 9.75 4.66 -1.79
N ALA A 86 9.42 4.61 -0.51
CA ALA A 86 8.61 3.54 0.08
C ALA A 86 7.16 3.53 -0.45
N MET A 87 6.56 4.68 -0.76
CA MET A 87 5.29 4.71 -1.50
C MET A 87 5.45 4.19 -2.93
N LEU A 88 6.54 4.54 -3.61
CA LEU A 88 6.82 4.07 -4.97
C LEU A 88 7.13 2.56 -5.01
N THR A 89 7.72 1.97 -3.96
CA THR A 89 7.84 0.51 -3.86
C THR A 89 6.49 -0.17 -3.84
N CYS A 90 5.51 0.44 -3.16
CA CYS A 90 4.15 -0.06 -3.20
C CYS A 90 3.57 -0.05 -4.61
N VAL A 91 3.64 1.11 -5.27
CA VAL A 91 3.16 1.30 -6.65
C VAL A 91 3.85 0.35 -7.63
N HIS A 92 5.17 0.18 -7.51
CA HIS A 92 5.95 -0.69 -8.37
C HIS A 92 5.50 -2.15 -8.27
N ALA A 93 5.30 -2.69 -7.07
CA ALA A 93 4.83 -4.07 -6.92
C ALA A 93 3.44 -4.27 -7.53
N PHE A 94 2.53 -3.31 -7.34
CA PHE A 94 1.22 -3.37 -8.00
C PHE A 94 1.31 -3.28 -9.52
N ALA A 95 2.22 -2.46 -10.04
CA ALA A 95 2.42 -2.30 -11.49
C ALA A 95 3.08 -3.54 -12.15
N VAL A 96 3.97 -4.23 -11.44
CA VAL A 96 4.50 -5.54 -11.86
C VAL A 96 3.39 -6.59 -11.91
N GLY A 97 2.44 -6.50 -10.98
CA GLY A 97 1.29 -7.38 -10.90
C GLY A 97 1.62 -8.76 -10.32
N PRO A 98 0.59 -9.62 -10.16
CA PRO A 98 0.75 -10.94 -9.55
C PRO A 98 1.68 -11.81 -10.40
N GLN A 99 2.63 -12.46 -9.74
CA GLN A 99 3.51 -13.47 -10.34
C GLN A 99 3.08 -14.86 -9.86
N PRO A 100 3.29 -15.92 -10.66
CA PRO A 100 2.98 -17.28 -10.20
C PRO A 100 3.63 -17.58 -8.86
N GLY A 101 2.83 -17.96 -7.86
CA GLY A 101 3.29 -18.25 -6.51
C GLY A 101 3.66 -17.01 -5.67
N ASN A 102 3.32 -15.79 -6.08
CA ASN A 102 3.49 -14.57 -5.26
C ASN A 102 2.14 -13.86 -5.07
N PHE A 103 1.68 -13.82 -3.82
CA PHE A 103 0.39 -13.27 -3.41
C PHE A 103 0.52 -11.95 -2.64
N LEU A 104 1.57 -11.16 -2.95
CA LEU A 104 1.98 -9.93 -2.28
C LEU A 104 2.51 -10.12 -0.86
N LEU A 105 1.73 -10.62 0.09
CA LEU A 105 2.19 -10.76 1.49
C LEU A 105 2.77 -12.15 1.82
N PHE A 106 2.53 -13.13 0.95
CA PHE A 106 3.04 -14.50 1.08
C PHE A 106 3.23 -15.13 -0.31
N SER A 107 3.87 -16.29 -0.35
CA SER A 107 4.24 -16.98 -1.58
C SER A 107 4.10 -18.50 -1.48
N ASP A 108 4.05 -19.18 -2.62
CA ASP A 108 4.18 -20.63 -2.73
C ASP A 108 5.64 -21.08 -2.87
N GLY A 109 5.94 -22.29 -2.39
CA GLY A 109 7.23 -22.93 -2.61
C GLY A 109 8.43 -22.37 -1.84
N GLY A 110 8.20 -21.63 -0.74
CA GLY A 110 9.29 -21.12 0.12
C GLY A 110 10.09 -19.96 -0.50
N LEU A 111 9.57 -19.33 -1.56
CA LEU A 111 10.14 -18.10 -2.10
C LEU A 111 9.98 -16.99 -1.06
N GLU A 112 11.06 -16.47 -0.48
CA GLU A 112 10.93 -15.30 0.39
C GLU A 112 10.30 -14.15 -0.40
N THR A 113 9.21 -13.59 0.13
CA THR A 113 8.57 -12.45 -0.52
C THR A 113 9.30 -11.19 -0.06
N GLU A 114 9.82 -10.38 -0.99
CA GLU A 114 10.51 -9.13 -0.64
C GLU A 114 9.55 -8.06 -0.10
N TRP A 115 8.25 -8.22 -0.36
CA TRP A 115 7.21 -7.24 -0.03
C TRP A 115 7.00 -7.01 1.47
N PRO A 116 6.92 -8.02 2.35
CA PRO A 116 6.99 -7.82 3.80
C PRO A 116 8.18 -6.93 4.21
N ILE A 117 9.38 -7.17 3.67
CA ILE A 117 10.58 -6.38 3.97
C ILE A 117 10.39 -4.92 3.53
N PHE A 118 9.90 -4.69 2.31
CA PHE A 118 9.61 -3.33 1.83
C PHE A 118 8.54 -2.63 2.67
N PHE A 119 7.51 -3.37 3.10
CA PHE A 119 6.43 -2.85 3.91
C PHE A 119 6.89 -2.49 5.33
N TYR A 120 7.73 -3.32 5.96
CA TYR A 120 8.38 -2.99 7.22
C TYR A 120 9.33 -1.80 7.08
N GLY A 121 10.02 -1.67 5.95
CA GLY A 121 10.79 -0.48 5.59
C GLY A 121 9.92 0.78 5.56
N LEU A 122 8.76 0.73 4.91
CA LEU A 122 7.79 1.83 4.90
C LEU A 122 7.33 2.18 6.32
N LYS A 123 7.00 1.19 7.14
CA LYS A 123 6.60 1.39 8.55
C LYS A 123 7.71 2.07 9.35
N SER A 124 8.94 1.62 9.20
CA SER A 124 10.11 2.19 9.87
C SER A 124 10.34 3.65 9.49
N VAL A 125 10.22 3.99 8.20
CA VAL A 125 10.36 5.38 7.73
C VAL A 125 9.20 6.25 8.24
N ALA A 126 7.97 5.73 8.26
CA ALA A 126 6.81 6.43 8.80
C ALA A 126 6.91 6.69 10.31
N GLU A 127 7.48 5.75 11.08
CA GLU A 127 7.71 5.91 12.51
C GLU A 127 8.85 6.92 12.77
N ALA A 128 9.94 6.84 12.03
CA ALA A 128 11.04 7.79 12.11
C ALA A 128 10.58 9.23 11.80
N SER A 129 9.69 9.41 10.82
CA SER A 129 9.18 10.72 10.44
C SER A 129 8.45 11.44 11.59
N PHE A 130 7.76 10.69 12.46
CA PHE A 130 7.13 11.23 13.65
C PHE A 130 8.16 11.76 14.65
N HIS A 131 9.19 10.96 14.96
CA HIS A 131 10.25 11.37 15.87
C HIS A 131 11.07 12.57 15.35
N LEU A 132 11.21 12.68 14.04
CA LEU A 132 11.89 13.78 13.36
C LEU A 132 11.02 15.04 13.20
N GLY A 133 9.76 15.01 13.64
CA GLY A 133 8.83 16.13 13.54
C GLY A 133 8.41 16.45 12.09
N MET A 134 8.43 15.45 11.21
CA MET A 134 8.05 15.58 9.80
C MET A 134 6.54 15.70 9.62
N THR A 135 5.76 15.23 10.59
CA THR A 135 4.29 15.23 10.59
C THR A 135 3.67 16.55 11.07
N LYS A 136 4.49 17.57 11.37
CA LYS A 136 3.97 18.85 11.87
C LYS A 136 3.18 19.58 10.77
N PRO A 137 1.97 20.11 11.05
CA PRO A 137 1.10 20.69 10.03
C PRO A 137 1.68 21.88 9.24
N ASP A 138 2.71 22.55 9.77
CA ASP A 138 3.41 23.66 9.14
C ASP A 138 4.41 23.21 8.05
N ARG A 139 4.75 21.92 7.98
CA ARG A 139 5.62 21.38 6.93
C ARG A 139 4.83 21.15 5.62
N PRO A 140 5.37 21.57 4.46
CA PRO A 140 4.69 21.39 3.16
C PRO A 140 4.33 19.94 2.81
N LEU A 141 5.11 18.98 3.29
CA LEU A 141 4.97 17.55 2.99
C LEU A 141 4.30 16.74 4.10
N ALA A 142 3.79 17.39 5.16
CA ALA A 142 3.20 16.70 6.32
C ALA A 142 2.03 15.78 5.95
N PHE A 143 1.23 16.17 4.96
CA PHE A 143 0.06 15.42 4.49
C PHE A 143 0.39 14.01 3.96
N MET A 144 1.64 13.77 3.53
CA MET A 144 2.08 12.45 3.05
C MET A 144 2.05 11.40 4.17
N TYR A 145 2.27 11.83 5.41
CA TYR A 145 2.37 10.95 6.58
C TYR A 145 1.00 10.62 7.22
N GLY A 146 -0.10 11.00 6.57
CA GLY A 146 -1.46 10.84 7.07
C GLY A 146 -1.87 9.40 7.39
N ILE A 147 -1.22 8.38 6.80
CA ILE A 147 -1.51 6.96 7.06
C ILE A 147 -1.50 6.59 8.55
N ARG A 148 -0.61 7.21 9.34
CA ARG A 148 -0.52 7.02 10.79
C ARG A 148 -1.72 7.64 11.53
N GLU A 149 -2.20 8.77 11.03
CA GLU A 149 -3.28 9.55 11.64
C GLU A 149 -4.68 9.02 11.29
N VAL A 150 -4.80 8.11 10.31
CA VAL A 150 -6.06 7.43 9.96
C VAL A 150 -6.62 6.73 11.20
N LYS A 151 -7.63 7.30 11.85
CA LYS A 151 -8.25 6.66 13.02
C LYS A 151 -9.14 5.51 12.55
N LEU A 152 -8.64 4.28 12.71
CA LEU A 152 -9.44 3.07 12.62
C LEU A 152 -10.14 2.87 13.97
N GLU A 153 -11.22 3.61 14.19
CA GLU A 153 -12.05 3.40 15.38
C GLU A 153 -12.78 2.06 15.23
N THR A 154 -12.71 1.21 16.26
CA THR A 154 -13.57 0.03 16.35
C THR A 154 -15.00 0.52 16.47
N SER A 155 -15.76 0.46 15.37
CA SER A 155 -17.18 0.85 15.35
C SER A 155 -17.92 0.16 16.51
N PRO A 156 -18.85 0.86 17.20
CA PRO A 156 -19.65 0.23 18.24
C PRO A 156 -20.47 -0.96 17.70
N PRO A 157 -20.89 -1.90 18.57
CA PRO A 157 -21.51 -3.18 18.18
C PRO A 157 -22.85 -3.07 17.45
N ASP A 158 -23.51 -1.90 17.48
CA ASP A 158 -24.77 -1.66 16.75
C ASP A 158 -24.47 -1.43 15.25
N GLU A 159 -23.97 -2.49 14.60
CA GLU A 159 -23.83 -2.58 13.16
C GLU A 159 -25.21 -2.67 12.52
N LEU A 160 -25.55 -1.68 11.68
CA LEU A 160 -26.53 -1.89 10.62
C LEU A 160 -26.14 -3.16 9.85
N VAL A 161 -27.09 -4.06 9.63
CA VAL A 161 -26.87 -5.34 8.91
C VAL A 161 -26.44 -5.05 7.48
N THR A 162 -25.13 -5.01 7.24
CA THR A 162 -24.52 -4.93 5.91
C THR A 162 -24.03 -6.31 5.49
N SER A 163 -23.88 -6.54 4.19
CA SER A 163 -23.33 -7.79 3.66
C SER A 163 -21.88 -8.03 4.12
N TRP A 164 -21.06 -6.97 4.15
CA TRP A 164 -19.69 -7.06 4.65
C TRP A 164 -19.62 -7.22 6.17
N GLY A 165 -20.48 -6.55 6.95
CA GLY A 165 -20.54 -6.71 8.41
C GLY A 165 -20.94 -8.13 8.81
N THR A 166 -21.91 -8.71 8.09
CA THR A 166 -22.31 -10.11 8.29
C THR A 166 -21.16 -11.09 8.01
N ALA A 167 -20.42 -10.90 6.92
CA ALA A 167 -19.24 -11.72 6.59
C ALA A 167 -18.15 -11.60 7.67
N LEU A 168 -17.82 -10.38 8.13
CA LEU A 168 -16.83 -10.16 9.18
C LEU A 168 -17.28 -10.71 10.54
N CYS A 169 -18.59 -10.70 10.83
CA CYS A 169 -19.16 -11.39 11.98
C CYS A 169 -18.98 -12.91 11.90
N GLN A 170 -19.13 -13.53 10.73
CA GLN A 170 -18.82 -14.95 10.56
C GLN A 170 -17.33 -15.23 10.81
N VAL A 171 -16.43 -14.38 10.32
CA VAL A 171 -14.98 -14.50 10.61
C VAL A 171 -14.70 -14.43 12.12
N TYR A 172 -15.37 -13.53 12.85
CA TYR A 172 -15.24 -13.47 14.31
C TYR A 172 -15.65 -14.78 15.01
N GLN A 173 -16.73 -15.43 14.55
CA GLN A 173 -17.13 -16.73 15.08
C GLN A 173 -16.11 -17.83 14.74
N LEU A 174 -15.53 -17.81 13.54
CA LEU A 174 -14.48 -18.74 13.14
C LEU A 174 -13.23 -18.58 14.01
N ILE A 175 -12.81 -17.34 14.30
CA ILE A 175 -11.69 -17.08 15.22
C ILE A 175 -11.97 -17.76 16.57
N GLY A 176 -13.13 -17.49 17.19
CA GLY A 176 -13.48 -18.11 18.48
C GLY A 176 -13.61 -19.64 18.46
N THR A 177 -13.74 -20.26 17.29
CA THR A 177 -13.87 -21.72 17.15
C THR A 177 -12.54 -22.40 16.85
N TYR A 178 -11.66 -21.76 16.08
CA TYR A 178 -10.49 -22.40 15.47
C TYR A 178 -9.14 -21.83 15.93
N SER A 179 -9.11 -20.76 16.74
CA SER A 179 -7.88 -20.22 17.30
C SER A 179 -7.71 -20.53 18.79
N THR A 180 -6.47 -20.55 19.26
CA THR A 180 -6.14 -20.56 20.70
C THR A 180 -6.46 -19.21 21.36
N GLU A 181 -6.47 -19.15 22.70
CA GLU A 181 -6.69 -17.90 23.44
C GLU A 181 -5.65 -16.81 23.11
N ASP A 182 -4.39 -17.21 22.93
CA ASP A 182 -3.29 -16.30 22.58
C ASP A 182 -3.46 -15.73 21.16
N GLU A 183 -3.78 -16.58 20.18
CA GLU A 183 -4.02 -16.18 18.78
C GLU A 183 -5.29 -15.36 18.62
N GLN A 184 -6.31 -15.62 19.43
CA GLN A 184 -7.59 -14.92 19.38
C GLN A 184 -7.42 -13.42 19.60
N THR A 185 -6.48 -13.01 20.46
CA THR A 185 -6.18 -11.59 20.68
C THR A 185 -5.67 -10.94 19.41
N VAL A 186 -4.70 -11.58 18.73
CA VAL A 186 -4.09 -11.07 17.49
C VAL A 186 -5.13 -11.01 16.37
N TYR A 187 -5.90 -12.08 16.15
CA TYR A 187 -6.89 -12.12 15.09
C TYR A 187 -8.08 -11.19 15.32
N THR A 188 -8.51 -11.01 16.57
CA THR A 188 -9.61 -10.09 16.91
C THR A 188 -9.20 -8.63 16.71
N GLU A 189 -7.96 -8.28 17.07
CA GLU A 189 -7.42 -6.95 16.82
C GLU A 189 -7.41 -6.64 15.31
N VAL A 190 -6.81 -7.52 14.51
CA VAL A 190 -6.70 -7.35 13.05
C VAL A 190 -8.09 -7.29 12.39
N LEU A 191 -9.04 -8.09 12.87
CA LEU A 191 -10.41 -8.06 12.39
C LEU A 191 -11.12 -6.75 12.76
N GLY A 192 -10.90 -6.22 13.96
CA GLY A 192 -11.44 -4.92 14.38
C GLY A 192 -10.95 -3.77 13.50
N GLN A 193 -9.65 -3.75 13.19
CA GLN A 193 -9.07 -2.80 12.24
C GLN A 193 -9.65 -2.97 10.83
N LEU A 194 -9.86 -4.22 10.39
CA LEU A 194 -10.43 -4.51 9.08
C LEU A 194 -11.86 -3.99 8.96
N ARG A 195 -12.69 -4.22 9.99
CA ARG A 195 -14.05 -3.66 10.07
C ARG A 195 -14.05 -2.15 9.92
N ALA A 196 -13.16 -1.46 10.63
CA ALA A 196 -13.04 -0.01 10.54
C ALA A 196 -12.68 0.45 9.10
N SER A 197 -11.75 -0.24 8.43
CA SER A 197 -11.43 0.05 7.02
C SER A 197 -12.63 -0.19 6.09
N PHE A 198 -13.41 -1.26 6.28
CA PHE A 198 -14.65 -1.49 5.52
C PHE A 198 -15.69 -0.39 5.75
N ALA A 199 -15.86 0.07 7.00
CA ALA A 199 -16.77 1.16 7.33
C ALA A 199 -16.36 2.48 6.66
N ILE A 200 -15.05 2.77 6.60
CA ILE A 200 -14.54 3.97 5.90
C ILE A 200 -14.80 3.86 4.39
N VAL A 201 -14.46 2.72 3.78
CA VAL A 201 -14.52 2.53 2.33
C VAL A 201 -15.96 2.38 1.82
N PHE A 202 -16.81 1.59 2.47
CA PHE A 202 -18.15 1.27 1.98
C PHE A 202 -19.27 2.02 2.71
N GLY A 203 -18.99 2.58 3.89
CA GLY A 203 -20.03 3.15 4.74
C GLY A 203 -21.21 2.19 4.95
N ASN A 204 -22.42 2.77 5.04
CA ASN A 204 -23.65 2.03 5.32
C ASN A 204 -24.38 1.55 4.05
N SER A 205 -23.96 1.98 2.86
CA SER A 205 -24.66 1.71 1.60
C SER A 205 -24.16 0.46 0.87
N GLY A 206 -23.06 -0.16 1.34
CA GLY A 206 -22.43 -1.31 0.66
C GLY A 206 -21.78 -0.97 -0.68
N THR A 207 -21.92 0.27 -1.15
CA THR A 207 -21.25 0.84 -2.32
C THR A 207 -20.01 1.59 -1.86
N ALA A 208 -18.88 1.36 -2.54
CA ALA A 208 -17.64 2.04 -2.19
C ALA A 208 -17.81 3.56 -2.33
N ARG A 209 -17.60 4.29 -1.24
CA ARG A 209 -17.20 5.69 -1.27
C ARG A 209 -15.81 5.72 -1.88
N ARG A 210 -15.46 6.78 -2.61
CA ARG A 210 -14.13 6.94 -3.22
C ARG A 210 -13.06 6.57 -2.19
N ALA A 211 -12.31 5.50 -2.45
CA ALA A 211 -11.46 4.87 -1.45
C ALA A 211 -10.19 5.71 -1.25
N ASP A 212 -9.96 6.20 -0.04
CA ASP A 212 -8.66 6.77 0.28
C ASP A 212 -7.64 5.63 0.36
N SER A 213 -6.63 5.64 -0.52
CA SER A 213 -5.53 4.67 -0.49
C SER A 213 -4.89 4.57 0.90
N GLN A 214 -4.77 5.68 1.65
CA GLN A 214 -4.25 5.67 3.01
C GLN A 214 -5.16 4.88 3.96
N ALA A 215 -6.49 4.96 3.81
CA ALA A 215 -7.43 4.21 4.64
C ALA A 215 -7.41 2.69 4.36
N VAL A 216 -7.10 2.30 3.13
CA VAL A 216 -6.94 0.88 2.76
C VAL A 216 -5.60 0.34 3.28
N PHE A 217 -4.50 1.04 3.04
CA PHE A 217 -3.18 0.60 3.50
C PHE A 217 -2.97 0.77 5.01
N ALA A 218 -3.79 1.58 5.69
CA ALA A 218 -3.76 1.74 7.14
C ALA A 218 -3.98 0.42 7.91
N TRP A 219 -4.77 -0.51 7.36
CA TRP A 219 -4.94 -1.83 7.94
C TRP A 219 -3.62 -2.61 7.92
N LEU A 220 -2.98 -2.66 6.76
CA LEU A 220 -1.71 -3.37 6.61
C LEU A 220 -0.61 -2.73 7.45
N TYR A 221 -0.61 -1.40 7.56
CA TYR A 221 0.34 -0.63 8.38
C TYR A 221 0.27 -0.99 9.87
N ARG A 222 -0.94 -1.30 10.35
CA ARG A 222 -1.20 -1.64 11.76
C ARG A 222 -1.20 -3.13 12.05
N ALA A 223 -1.12 -3.97 11.03
CA ALA A 223 -1.06 -5.41 11.20
C ALA A 223 0.12 -5.79 12.14
N PRO A 224 -0.14 -6.54 13.23
CA PRO A 224 0.92 -7.03 14.11
C PRO A 224 1.88 -7.97 13.37
N GLU A 225 3.14 -8.03 13.80
CA GLU A 225 4.13 -8.93 13.20
C GLU A 225 3.73 -10.40 13.33
N ASP A 226 3.09 -10.78 14.43
CA ASP A 226 2.66 -12.16 14.65
C ASP A 226 1.55 -12.57 13.67
N PHE A 227 0.62 -11.66 13.36
CA PHE A 227 -0.36 -11.89 12.30
C PHE A 227 0.32 -12.11 10.93
N LEU A 228 1.35 -11.31 10.62
CA LEU A 228 2.09 -11.45 9.36
C LEU A 228 2.86 -12.79 9.30
N LYS A 229 3.38 -13.28 10.43
CA LYS A 229 3.97 -14.63 10.52
C LYS A 229 2.93 -15.72 10.25
N HIS A 230 1.74 -15.63 10.85
CA HIS A 230 0.65 -16.58 10.58
C HIS A 230 0.22 -16.55 9.11
N LEU A 231 0.19 -15.37 8.50
CA LEU A 231 -0.11 -15.21 7.08
C LEU A 231 0.96 -15.83 6.18
N GLN A 232 2.25 -15.64 6.51
CA GLN A 232 3.36 -16.28 5.81
C GLN A 232 3.39 -17.80 5.99
N ALA A 233 2.97 -18.28 7.17
CA ALA A 233 2.75 -19.70 7.47
C ALA A 233 1.49 -20.28 6.81
N LYS A 234 0.68 -19.43 6.14
CA LYS A 234 -0.54 -19.81 5.42
C LYS A 234 -1.60 -20.44 6.31
N GLU A 235 -1.71 -19.94 7.53
CA GLU A 235 -2.79 -20.35 8.41
C GLU A 235 -4.15 -19.93 7.84
N ASP A 236 -5.15 -20.81 7.94
CA ASP A 236 -6.46 -20.63 7.30
C ASP A 236 -7.16 -19.34 7.75
N LEU A 237 -7.07 -18.99 9.04
CA LEU A 237 -7.66 -17.76 9.59
C LEU A 237 -6.95 -16.50 9.08
N ALA A 238 -5.62 -16.53 9.01
CA ALA A 238 -4.83 -15.42 8.48
C ALA A 238 -5.13 -15.18 6.99
N LEU A 239 -5.20 -16.26 6.19
CA LEU A 239 -5.60 -16.21 4.79
C LEU A 239 -7.03 -15.69 4.61
N THR A 240 -7.94 -16.09 5.47
CA THR A 240 -9.33 -15.62 5.45
C THR A 240 -9.42 -14.11 5.68
N LEU A 241 -8.71 -13.58 6.69
CA LEU A 241 -8.66 -12.15 6.95
C LEU A 241 -8.00 -11.38 5.80
N TYR A 242 -6.90 -11.93 5.25
CA TYR A 242 -6.23 -11.33 4.10
C TYR A 242 -7.13 -11.29 2.84
N ALA A 243 -7.92 -12.34 2.59
CA ALA A 243 -8.86 -12.36 1.47
C ALA A 243 -9.91 -11.23 1.58
N HIS A 244 -10.36 -10.90 2.79
CA HIS A 244 -11.25 -9.76 3.01
C HIS A 244 -10.51 -8.41 2.79
N PHE A 245 -9.25 -8.30 3.19
CA PHE A 245 -8.43 -7.13 2.87
C PHE A 245 -8.28 -6.93 1.34
N VAL A 246 -8.11 -8.01 0.56
CA VAL A 246 -8.02 -7.92 -0.91
C VAL A 246 -9.27 -7.30 -1.53
N VAL A 247 -10.45 -7.45 -0.91
CA VAL A 247 -11.68 -6.77 -1.36
C VAL A 247 -11.57 -5.25 -1.22
N LEU A 248 -10.96 -4.75 -0.13
CA LEU A 248 -10.67 -3.32 0.05
C LEU A 248 -9.64 -2.84 -0.97
N LEU A 249 -8.57 -3.63 -1.16
CA LEU A 249 -7.52 -3.32 -2.12
C LEU A 249 -8.08 -3.17 -3.54
N LYS A 250 -9.05 -4.02 -3.94
CA LYS A 250 -9.72 -3.90 -5.23
C LYS A 250 -10.46 -2.58 -5.43
N GLN A 251 -10.94 -1.93 -4.36
CA GLN A 251 -11.58 -0.61 -4.47
C GLN A 251 -10.56 0.50 -4.79
N THR A 252 -9.28 0.30 -4.44
CA THR A 252 -8.18 1.21 -4.80
C THR A 252 -7.68 1.01 -6.22
N GLU A 253 -8.08 -0.06 -6.90
CA GLU A 253 -7.68 -0.34 -8.29
C GLU A 253 -8.14 0.79 -9.23
N ALA A 254 -9.26 1.47 -8.94
CA ALA A 254 -9.69 2.65 -9.68
C ALA A 254 -8.69 3.81 -9.55
N ASP A 255 -8.13 4.04 -8.36
CA ASP A 255 -7.12 5.10 -8.16
C ASP A 255 -5.78 4.70 -8.77
N VAL A 256 -5.32 3.45 -8.62
CA VAL A 256 -4.07 2.97 -9.27
C VAL A 256 -4.18 2.94 -10.80
N ARG A 257 -5.35 2.58 -11.37
CA ARG A 257 -5.61 2.66 -12.82
C ARG A 257 -5.69 4.10 -13.30
N LEU A 258 -6.29 5.03 -12.53
CA LEU A 258 -6.24 6.47 -12.82
C LEU A 258 -4.79 7.01 -12.79
N CYS A 259 -3.94 6.51 -11.89
CA CYS A 259 -2.52 6.89 -11.82
C CYS A 259 -1.75 6.59 -13.12
N LEU A 260 -2.05 5.45 -13.72
CA LEU A 260 -1.44 4.97 -14.96
C LEU A 260 -2.11 5.65 -16.17
N THR A 261 -3.43 5.66 -16.28
CA THR A 261 -4.14 6.15 -17.49
C THR A 261 -4.15 7.67 -17.73
N MET A 262 -3.75 8.52 -16.78
CA MET A 262 -3.78 10.00 -16.92
C MET A 262 -2.66 10.60 -17.82
N THR A 263 -2.27 9.91 -18.89
CA THR A 263 -1.51 10.50 -20.02
C THR A 263 -2.36 10.76 -21.27
N TYR A 264 -3.67 10.45 -21.25
CA TYR A 264 -4.50 10.45 -22.46
C TYR A 264 -5.68 11.44 -22.50
N TYR A 265 -5.55 12.58 -21.82
CA TYR A 265 -6.45 13.72 -22.08
C TYR A 265 -5.65 15.03 -22.18
N GLY A 266 -4.98 15.20 -23.32
CA GLY A 266 -4.77 16.53 -23.90
C GLY A 266 -5.96 16.84 -24.83
N PRO A 267 -6.47 18.07 -24.87
CA PRO A 267 -7.59 18.42 -25.73
C PRO A 267 -7.14 18.35 -27.20
N LEU A 268 -7.90 17.62 -28.02
CA LEU A 268 -7.92 17.81 -29.47
C LEU A 268 -8.64 19.12 -29.80
#